data_AF-A0A0J9EL42-F1
#
_entry.id   AF-A0A0J9EL42-F1
#
_cell.length_a   1.000
_cell.length_b   1.000
_cell.length_c   1.000
_cell.angle_alpha   90.00
_cell.angle_beta   90.00
_cell.angle_gamma   90.00
#
_symmetry.space_group_name_H-M   'P 1'
#
loop_
_entity.id
_entity.type
_entity.pdbx_description
1 polymer ?
#
loop_
_entity_poly.entity_id
_entity_poly.type
_entity_poly.pdbx_seq_one_letter_code
_entity_poly.pdbx_strand_id
1 'polypeptide(L)'
;MADLSEDDHAVILRYPLNDSLDRLEKLLPNAEHHYNDGTTESREACHDATSKLLTTLMGEKSAFHLRSPTGNKNVASELSRLFTCLQDGDFSYEHYRTLVQLVIQKATDVDIWKAVLDLITTVSRTTPPASILPTSLGTPIKSTSSSQKGSEQTRELVNPRIFEEISGCTFRGVEGFFVKYFEGKDWSNKVDAICQRVLGPDSDGNWAQFPNPPTQNDVLAWWFHLQEDLLSESRSTYYSTVSKADLTGSKAERQVDLLLQAKGGSPLQNKHNWTDILVVGELKKPKKKIRTKATLLQISCSVREVFAAQPTQRFVHAFTVCGTNMEVWVFDRAGPYSSIIIDVYTDSRQFFQVLVGYTMMSDEELGLDTFVARDEDGNKSITVKGPGNSEGKKVQLGEMLFYQRAIVCRGTTCFLANNGQGVAKFSWVSDKRRPEVELLELAGQKNVQGVARIIGHSTITSIADMRCGLTFNNKHHSFKSAPPSTVSSFHQSQPLTDPCHLDIR
;
A
#
# COMPACT_ATOMS: atom_id res chain seq x y z
N MET A 1 26.24 -36.96 -14.88
CA MET A 1 27.60 -36.43 -15.07
C MET A 1 27.53 -35.49 -16.24
N ALA A 2 27.77 -34.21 -15.98
CA ALA A 2 27.91 -33.19 -17.00
C ALA A 2 29.25 -33.41 -17.74
N ASP A 3 29.19 -33.67 -19.04
CA ASP A 3 30.38 -33.69 -19.88
C ASP A 3 30.78 -32.25 -20.22
N LEU A 4 32.03 -31.88 -19.95
CA LEU A 4 32.59 -30.58 -20.31
C LEU A 4 32.81 -30.51 -21.82
N SER A 5 32.49 -29.37 -22.43
CA SER A 5 32.80 -29.14 -23.84
C SER A 5 34.29 -28.89 -24.06
N GLU A 6 34.77 -29.01 -25.31
CA GLU A 6 36.15 -28.65 -25.66
C GLU A 6 36.48 -27.19 -25.32
N ASP A 7 35.50 -26.29 -25.43
CA ASP A 7 35.62 -24.88 -25.04
C ASP A 7 35.81 -24.73 -23.52
N ASP A 8 35.08 -25.51 -22.72
CA ASP A 8 35.22 -25.49 -21.25
C ASP A 8 36.60 -26.01 -20.82
N HIS A 9 37.10 -27.05 -21.49
CA HIS A 9 38.46 -27.56 -21.28
C HIS A 9 39.52 -26.50 -21.59
N ALA A 10 39.35 -25.74 -22.68
CA ALA A 10 40.24 -24.64 -23.03
C ALA A 10 40.20 -23.50 -21.99
N VAL A 11 39.03 -23.20 -21.42
CA VAL A 11 38.87 -22.20 -20.35
C VAL A 11 39.58 -22.63 -19.07
N ILE A 12 39.43 -23.90 -18.66
CA ILE A 12 40.07 -24.43 -17.45
C ILE A 12 41.60 -24.43 -17.59
N LEU A 13 42.13 -24.86 -18.74
CA LEU A 13 43.58 -24.81 -19.01
C LEU A 13 44.13 -23.37 -19.03
N ARG A 14 43.32 -22.41 -19.48
CA ARG A 14 43.71 -20.99 -19.52
C ARG A 14 43.68 -20.33 -18.14
N TYR A 15 42.84 -20.82 -17.24
CA TYR A 15 42.64 -20.28 -15.89
C TYR A 15 42.63 -21.41 -14.83
N PRO A 16 43.80 -22.04 -14.58
CA PRO A 16 43.91 -23.10 -13.58
C PRO A 16 43.70 -22.56 -12.16
N LEU A 17 43.23 -23.44 -11.27
CA LEU A 17 42.92 -23.12 -9.87
C LEU A 17 44.20 -22.83 -9.05
N ASN A 18 45.35 -23.37 -9.47
CA ASN A 18 46.64 -23.20 -8.78
C ASN A 18 46.51 -23.38 -7.25
N ASP A 19 47.18 -22.53 -6.48
CA ASP A 19 47.24 -22.56 -5.02
C ASP A 19 45.98 -21.95 -4.34
N SER A 20 44.94 -21.61 -5.11
CA SER A 20 43.74 -20.93 -4.57
C SER A 20 43.00 -21.77 -3.53
N LEU A 21 43.09 -23.10 -3.64
CA LEU A 21 42.45 -24.04 -2.71
C LEU A 21 43.34 -24.41 -1.50
N ASP A 22 44.60 -23.99 -1.45
CA ASP A 22 45.54 -24.35 -0.38
C ASP A 22 45.09 -23.84 1.00
N ARG A 23 44.37 -22.71 1.01
CA ARG A 23 43.79 -22.12 2.23
C ARG A 23 42.72 -23.00 2.87
N LEU A 24 42.23 -24.01 2.16
CA LEU A 24 41.18 -24.94 2.59
C LEU A 24 41.74 -26.29 3.05
N GLU A 25 43.05 -26.56 2.90
CA GLU A 25 43.69 -27.86 3.19
C GLU A 25 43.48 -28.36 4.62
N LYS A 26 43.34 -27.45 5.60
CA LYS A 26 43.07 -27.82 7.00
C LYS A 26 41.58 -27.82 7.34
N LEU A 27 40.77 -27.08 6.61
CA LEU A 27 39.35 -26.86 6.93
C LEU A 27 38.48 -27.98 6.39
N LEU A 28 38.73 -28.44 5.16
CA LEU A 28 37.90 -29.45 4.49
C LEU A 28 38.07 -30.86 5.10
N PRO A 29 39.28 -31.35 5.44
CA PRO A 29 39.42 -32.65 6.09
C PRO A 29 38.78 -32.70 7.49
N ASN A 30 38.84 -31.59 8.24
CA ASN A 30 38.19 -31.50 9.54
C ASN A 30 36.66 -31.60 9.40
N ALA A 31 36.07 -30.89 8.42
CA ALA A 31 34.64 -30.99 8.14
C ALA A 31 34.23 -32.42 7.74
N GLU A 32 34.98 -33.09 6.85
CA GLU A 32 34.69 -34.48 6.44
C GLU A 32 34.84 -35.47 7.60
N HIS A 33 35.81 -35.25 8.51
CA HIS A 33 35.98 -36.08 9.69
C HIS A 33 34.82 -35.93 10.68
N HIS A 34 34.44 -34.70 10.99
CA HIS A 34 33.31 -34.42 11.88
C HIS A 34 31.97 -34.89 11.30
N TYR A 35 31.78 -34.85 9.98
CA TYR A 35 30.55 -35.34 9.36
C TYR A 35 30.25 -36.81 9.69
N ASN A 36 31.29 -37.64 9.78
CA ASN A 36 31.14 -39.05 10.14
C ASN A 36 30.85 -39.30 11.64
N ASP A 37 30.98 -38.27 12.49
CA ASP A 37 30.83 -38.35 13.97
C ASP A 37 29.43 -37.91 14.48
N GLY A 38 28.59 -37.33 13.61
CA GLY A 38 27.15 -37.14 13.85
C GLY A 38 26.73 -36.12 14.93
N THR A 39 27.64 -35.29 15.45
CA THR A 39 27.37 -34.31 16.53
C THR A 39 26.82 -32.96 16.03
N THR A 40 26.27 -32.11 16.91
CA THR A 40 25.79 -30.75 16.52
C THR A 40 26.92 -29.83 16.07
N GLU A 41 28.10 -29.95 16.70
CA GLU A 41 29.35 -29.24 16.32
C GLU A 41 29.82 -29.61 14.89
N SER A 42 29.46 -30.81 14.42
CA SER A 42 29.73 -31.28 13.06
C SER A 42 29.04 -30.45 11.97
N ARG A 43 27.82 -29.98 12.23
CA ARG A 43 27.04 -29.22 11.23
C ARG A 43 27.60 -27.82 10.98
N GLU A 44 28.06 -27.15 12.02
CA GLU A 44 28.67 -25.81 11.91
C GLU A 44 30.02 -25.86 11.20
N ALA A 45 30.84 -26.89 11.50
CA ALA A 45 32.12 -27.09 10.82
C ALA A 45 31.93 -27.39 9.31
N CYS A 46 30.96 -28.23 8.95
CA CYS A 46 30.61 -28.51 7.55
C CYS A 46 30.09 -27.27 6.82
N HIS A 47 29.28 -26.47 7.50
CA HIS A 47 28.71 -25.23 6.95
C HIS A 47 29.80 -24.19 6.65
N ASP A 48 30.68 -23.90 7.62
CA ASP A 48 31.76 -22.91 7.45
C ASP A 48 32.78 -23.36 6.39
N ALA A 49 33.14 -24.64 6.37
CA ALA A 49 34.06 -25.18 5.37
C ALA A 49 33.47 -25.11 3.96
N THR A 50 32.19 -25.44 3.79
CA THR A 50 31.50 -25.38 2.49
C THR A 50 31.30 -23.92 2.03
N SER A 51 30.95 -23.03 2.95
CA SER A 51 30.83 -21.58 2.72
C SER A 51 32.12 -20.98 2.16
N LYS A 52 33.26 -21.32 2.77
CA LYS A 52 34.59 -20.88 2.32
C LYS A 52 34.95 -21.49 0.98
N LEU A 53 34.68 -22.78 0.75
CA LEU A 53 34.93 -23.44 -0.52
C LEU A 53 34.17 -22.78 -1.68
N LEU A 54 32.88 -22.51 -1.51
CA LEU A 54 32.05 -21.84 -2.52
C LEU A 54 32.55 -20.42 -2.81
N THR A 55 32.96 -19.68 -1.77
CA THR A 55 33.47 -18.31 -1.92
C THR A 55 34.80 -18.29 -2.68
N THR A 56 35.69 -19.24 -2.38
CA THR A 56 36.97 -19.38 -3.09
C THR A 56 36.74 -19.70 -4.56
N LEU A 57 35.94 -20.73 -4.87
CA LEU A 57 35.65 -21.12 -6.26
C LEU A 57 34.91 -20.03 -7.04
N MET A 58 34.03 -19.27 -6.38
CA MET A 58 33.33 -18.13 -7.00
C MET A 58 34.28 -17.00 -7.40
N GLY A 59 35.39 -16.82 -6.67
CA GLY A 59 36.40 -15.81 -6.96
C GLY A 59 37.31 -16.15 -8.15
N GLU A 60 37.27 -17.38 -8.65
CA GLU A 60 38.18 -17.85 -9.69
C GLU A 60 37.80 -17.38 -11.09
N LYS A 61 38.82 -17.05 -11.90
CA LYS A 61 38.61 -16.52 -13.27
C LYS A 61 37.89 -17.52 -14.17
N SER A 62 38.13 -18.81 -13.99
CA SER A 62 37.42 -19.89 -14.70
C SER A 62 35.91 -19.87 -14.40
N ALA A 63 35.49 -19.55 -13.18
CA ALA A 63 34.09 -19.46 -12.79
C ALA A 63 33.28 -18.42 -13.60
N PHE A 64 33.92 -17.30 -13.98
CA PHE A 64 33.27 -16.25 -14.75
C PHE A 64 33.12 -16.57 -16.25
N HIS A 65 33.90 -17.53 -16.75
CA HIS A 65 33.96 -17.89 -18.17
C HIS A 65 33.27 -19.22 -18.47
N LEU A 66 33.20 -20.14 -17.51
CA LEU A 66 32.44 -21.38 -17.62
C LEU A 66 30.93 -21.10 -17.61
N ARG A 67 30.18 -21.83 -18.44
CA ARG A 67 28.71 -21.70 -18.55
C ARG A 67 27.99 -22.73 -17.69
N SER A 68 26.87 -22.31 -17.10
CA SER A 68 26.02 -23.20 -16.32
C SER A 68 25.19 -24.13 -17.23
N PRO A 69 25.01 -25.43 -16.88
CA PRO A 69 24.10 -26.34 -17.57
C PRO A 69 22.62 -25.99 -17.42
N THR A 70 22.25 -25.18 -16.42
CA THR A 70 20.85 -24.93 -16.02
C THR A 70 20.32 -23.55 -16.40
N GLY A 71 21.12 -22.70 -17.06
CA GLY A 71 20.69 -21.36 -17.46
C GLY A 71 21.72 -20.55 -18.26
N ASN A 72 21.36 -19.34 -18.66
CA ASN A 72 22.19 -18.46 -19.51
C ASN A 72 23.26 -17.66 -18.73
N LYS A 73 23.65 -18.13 -17.54
CA LYS A 73 24.56 -17.45 -16.60
C LYS A 73 25.89 -18.21 -16.47
N ASN A 74 26.92 -17.52 -16.00
CA ASN A 74 28.22 -18.14 -15.70
C ASN A 74 28.21 -18.88 -14.36
N VAL A 75 29.18 -19.77 -14.18
CA VAL A 75 29.30 -20.62 -12.98
C VAL A 75 29.48 -19.79 -11.69
N ALA A 76 30.17 -18.66 -11.74
CA ALA A 76 30.31 -17.74 -10.60
C ALA A 76 28.94 -17.26 -10.06
N SER A 77 28.01 -16.92 -10.96
CA SER A 77 26.65 -16.50 -10.57
C SER A 77 25.85 -17.62 -9.92
N GLU A 78 26.06 -18.87 -10.35
CA GLU A 78 25.40 -20.04 -9.77
C GLU A 78 26.00 -20.42 -8.41
N LEU A 79 27.32 -20.33 -8.25
CA LEU A 79 28.00 -20.51 -6.96
C LEU A 79 27.54 -19.47 -5.94
N SER A 80 27.33 -18.22 -6.36
CA SER A 80 26.75 -17.17 -5.50
C SER A 80 25.34 -17.55 -5.01
N ARG A 81 24.51 -18.15 -5.87
CA ARG A 81 23.18 -18.64 -5.50
C ARG A 81 23.26 -19.77 -4.48
N LEU A 82 24.15 -20.74 -4.68
CA LEU A 82 24.38 -21.83 -3.72
C LEU A 82 24.85 -21.30 -2.37
N PHE A 83 25.72 -20.29 -2.36
CA PHE A 83 26.16 -19.61 -1.14
C PHE A 83 24.99 -18.95 -0.40
N THR A 84 24.08 -18.27 -1.12
CA THR A 84 22.86 -17.70 -0.50
C THR A 84 21.96 -18.77 0.10
N CYS A 85 21.71 -19.88 -0.61
CA CYS A 85 20.92 -21.01 -0.08
C CYS A 85 21.55 -21.59 1.20
N LEU A 86 22.89 -21.68 1.25
CA LEU A 86 23.63 -22.13 2.42
C LEU A 86 23.46 -21.17 3.62
N GLN A 87 23.37 -19.85 3.41
CA GLN A 87 23.11 -18.86 4.46
C GLN A 87 21.65 -18.87 4.96
N ASP A 88 20.69 -19.15 4.08
CA ASP A 88 19.25 -19.17 4.39
C ASP A 88 18.80 -20.45 5.14
N GLY A 89 19.73 -21.36 5.44
CA GLY A 89 19.48 -22.60 6.20
C GLY A 89 19.09 -23.81 5.36
N ASP A 90 19.06 -23.70 4.02
CA ASP A 90 18.79 -24.79 3.09
C ASP A 90 20.10 -25.54 2.72
N PHE A 91 20.76 -26.09 3.74
CA PHE A 91 22.07 -26.74 3.61
C PHE A 91 22.00 -28.24 3.91
N SER A 92 22.41 -29.06 2.94
CA SER A 92 22.64 -30.49 3.09
C SER A 92 24.06 -30.82 2.61
N TYR A 93 24.95 -31.17 3.54
CA TYR A 93 26.35 -31.48 3.24
C TYR A 93 26.50 -32.63 2.23
N GLU A 94 25.56 -33.59 2.21
CA GLU A 94 25.56 -34.71 1.24
C GLU A 94 25.66 -34.25 -0.22
N HIS A 95 25.03 -33.11 -0.57
CA HIS A 95 25.12 -32.58 -1.93
C HIS A 95 26.51 -32.05 -2.27
N TYR A 96 27.22 -31.49 -1.29
CA TYR A 96 28.52 -30.84 -1.46
C TYR A 96 29.70 -31.80 -1.21
N ARG A 97 29.44 -32.93 -0.56
CA ARG A 97 30.44 -33.90 -0.11
C ARG A 97 31.37 -34.37 -1.23
N THR A 98 30.83 -34.69 -2.40
CA THR A 98 31.64 -35.13 -3.56
C THR A 98 32.66 -34.07 -3.99
N LEU A 99 32.25 -32.80 -4.04
CA LEU A 99 33.15 -31.69 -4.38
C LEU A 99 34.23 -31.52 -3.30
N VAL A 100 33.83 -31.59 -2.02
CA VAL A 100 34.76 -31.49 -0.89
C VAL A 100 35.81 -32.60 -0.92
N GLN A 101 35.40 -33.84 -1.17
CA GLN A 101 36.31 -34.99 -1.26
C GLN A 101 37.32 -34.85 -2.41
N LEU A 102 36.91 -34.34 -3.57
CA LEU A 102 37.80 -34.12 -4.70
C LEU A 102 38.85 -33.05 -4.41
N VAL A 103 38.49 -31.99 -3.69
CA VAL A 103 39.45 -30.97 -3.24
C VAL A 103 40.42 -31.54 -2.21
N ILE A 104 39.95 -32.33 -1.25
CA ILE A 104 40.81 -33.01 -0.26
C ILE A 104 41.80 -33.96 -0.95
N GLN A 105 41.36 -34.67 -1.98
CA GLN A 105 42.18 -35.62 -2.75
C GLN A 105 43.12 -34.95 -3.74
N LYS A 106 43.11 -33.61 -3.84
CA LYS A 106 43.87 -32.83 -4.83
C LYS A 106 43.63 -33.33 -6.26
N ALA A 107 42.36 -33.55 -6.60
CA ALA A 107 41.94 -33.94 -7.94
C ALA A 107 42.29 -32.88 -8.99
N THR A 108 42.19 -33.23 -10.27
CA THR A 108 42.50 -32.28 -11.34
C THR A 108 41.50 -31.13 -11.38
N ASP A 109 41.91 -29.94 -11.82
CA ASP A 109 41.02 -28.78 -11.97
C ASP A 109 39.77 -29.11 -12.81
N VAL A 110 39.94 -29.98 -13.82
CA VAL A 110 38.86 -30.48 -14.67
C VAL A 110 37.83 -31.25 -13.84
N ASP A 111 38.27 -32.14 -12.96
CA ASP A 111 37.38 -32.95 -12.12
C ASP A 111 36.67 -32.09 -11.06
N ILE A 112 37.37 -31.09 -10.51
CA ILE A 112 36.79 -30.13 -9.57
C ILE A 112 35.69 -29.32 -10.24
N TRP A 113 35.94 -28.77 -11.44
CA TRP A 113 34.93 -28.01 -12.18
C TRP A 113 33.76 -28.88 -12.65
N LYS A 114 34.00 -30.14 -13.05
CA LYS A 114 32.91 -31.10 -13.32
C LYS A 114 32.01 -31.31 -12.09
N ALA A 115 32.61 -31.51 -10.92
CA ALA A 115 31.87 -31.67 -9.68
C ALA A 115 31.08 -30.41 -9.30
N VAL A 116 31.60 -29.21 -9.58
CA VAL A 116 30.87 -27.95 -9.41
C VAL A 116 29.63 -27.90 -10.31
N LEU A 117 29.76 -28.27 -11.59
CA LEU A 117 28.63 -28.29 -12.53
C LEU A 117 27.57 -29.32 -12.12
N ASP A 118 28.01 -30.52 -11.74
CA ASP A 118 27.12 -31.59 -11.25
C ASP A 118 26.38 -31.15 -9.97
N LEU A 119 27.06 -30.47 -9.05
CA LEU A 119 26.46 -29.87 -7.84
C LEU A 119 25.39 -28.85 -8.20
N ILE A 120 25.67 -27.91 -9.12
CA ILE A 120 24.71 -26.91 -9.59
C ILE A 120 23.47 -27.60 -10.16
N THR A 121 23.62 -28.63 -10.99
CA THR A 121 22.48 -29.39 -11.52
C THR A 121 21.71 -30.14 -10.44
N THR A 122 22.39 -30.71 -9.45
CA THR A 122 21.77 -31.50 -8.38
C THR A 122 20.91 -30.62 -7.48
N VAL A 123 21.47 -29.50 -6.99
CA VAL A 123 20.74 -28.56 -6.12
C VAL A 123 19.62 -27.85 -6.88
N SER A 124 19.79 -27.58 -8.18
CA SER A 124 18.73 -26.99 -9.02
C SER A 124 17.55 -27.93 -9.30
N ARG A 125 17.74 -29.26 -9.19
CA ARG A 125 16.66 -30.25 -9.38
C ARG A 125 15.90 -30.56 -8.09
N THR A 126 16.54 -30.41 -6.93
CA THR A 126 15.94 -30.69 -5.61
C THR A 126 15.19 -29.50 -5.03
N THR A 127 15.48 -28.27 -5.47
CA THR A 127 14.61 -27.11 -5.22
C THR A 127 13.55 -27.03 -6.32
N PRO A 128 12.24 -26.85 -5.99
CA PRO A 128 11.27 -26.42 -6.98
C PRO A 128 11.85 -25.20 -7.71
N PRO A 129 11.67 -25.07 -9.03
CA PRO A 129 12.27 -23.97 -9.78
C PRO A 129 11.95 -22.69 -9.04
N ALA A 130 13.01 -22.00 -8.60
CA ALA A 130 12.90 -20.76 -7.86
C ALA A 130 11.82 -19.95 -8.55
N SER A 131 10.71 -19.74 -7.84
CA SER A 131 9.67 -18.80 -8.25
C SER A 131 10.41 -17.59 -8.76
N ILE A 132 10.28 -17.32 -10.07
CA ILE A 132 10.80 -16.16 -10.80
C ILE A 132 11.42 -15.19 -9.81
N LEU A 133 12.77 -15.14 -9.74
CA LEU A 133 13.48 -14.12 -8.95
C LEU A 133 12.66 -12.85 -9.11
N PRO A 134 12.09 -12.27 -8.04
CA PRO A 134 11.19 -11.15 -8.21
C PRO A 134 12.00 -10.15 -9.00
N THR A 135 11.64 -9.97 -10.28
CA THR A 135 12.14 -8.85 -11.07
C THR A 135 12.02 -7.69 -10.12
N SER A 136 13.10 -6.99 -9.84
CA SER A 136 13.21 -5.90 -8.86
C SER A 136 12.32 -4.68 -9.22
N LEU A 137 11.28 -4.92 -10.03
CA LEU A 137 10.09 -4.15 -10.31
C LEU A 137 8.81 -4.77 -9.69
N GLY A 138 8.96 -5.77 -8.81
CA GLY A 138 7.89 -6.19 -7.91
C GLY A 138 7.38 -4.98 -7.16
N THR A 139 6.06 -4.88 -6.95
CA THR A 139 5.50 -3.86 -6.05
C THR A 139 6.30 -3.92 -4.76
N PRO A 140 6.94 -2.83 -4.29
CA PRO A 140 7.44 -2.83 -2.93
C PRO A 140 6.27 -3.30 -2.08
N ILE A 141 6.43 -4.42 -1.36
CA ILE A 141 5.44 -4.85 -0.36
C ILE A 141 5.53 -3.78 0.72
N LYS A 142 4.83 -2.66 0.52
CA LYS A 142 4.58 -1.73 1.60
C LYS A 142 3.62 -2.46 2.52
N SER A 143 4.06 -2.69 3.75
CA SER A 143 3.13 -3.09 4.80
C SER A 143 2.04 -2.01 4.85
N THR A 144 0.81 -2.37 4.51
CA THR A 144 -0.33 -1.44 4.59
C THR A 144 -1.17 -1.79 5.80
N SER A 145 -2.05 -0.88 6.19
CA SER A 145 -3.00 -1.13 7.27
C SER A 145 -4.01 -2.27 6.95
N SER A 146 -3.99 -2.87 5.76
CA SER A 146 -4.95 -3.91 5.35
C SER A 146 -4.80 -5.24 6.05
N SER A 147 -3.67 -5.52 6.71
CA SER A 147 -3.47 -6.73 7.52
C SER A 147 -4.26 -6.70 8.83
N GLN A 148 -4.68 -5.52 9.27
CA GLN A 148 -5.39 -5.28 10.53
C GLN A 148 -6.90 -5.38 10.30
N LYS A 149 -7.55 -6.48 10.71
CA LYS A 149 -8.94 -6.80 10.28
C LYS A 149 -9.94 -7.02 11.43
N GLY A 150 -9.50 -7.42 12.61
CA GLY A 150 -10.37 -7.79 13.72
C GLY A 150 -10.47 -6.74 14.84
N SER A 151 -10.87 -7.17 16.04
CA SER A 151 -11.01 -6.31 17.21
C SER A 151 -9.68 -5.94 17.87
N GLU A 152 -8.58 -6.59 17.48
CA GLU A 152 -7.21 -6.31 17.91
C GLU A 152 -6.68 -4.93 17.44
N GLN A 153 -7.47 -4.21 16.64
CA GLN A 153 -7.13 -2.93 16.00
C GLN A 153 -7.04 -1.74 16.99
N THR A 154 -6.08 -1.81 17.91
CA THR A 154 -5.73 -0.69 18.79
C THR A 154 -5.09 0.45 18.00
N ARG A 155 -5.18 1.68 18.54
CA ARG A 155 -4.52 2.85 17.93
C ARG A 155 -3.00 2.65 17.82
N GLU A 156 -2.39 1.94 18.76
CA GLU A 156 -0.94 1.68 18.78
C GLU A 156 -0.47 0.82 17.61
N LEU A 157 -1.28 -0.16 17.19
CA LEU A 157 -0.95 -1.05 16.07
C LEU A 157 -1.30 -0.44 14.71
N VAL A 158 -2.43 0.28 14.64
CA VAL A 158 -2.96 0.81 13.37
C VAL A 158 -2.26 2.10 12.95
N ASN A 159 -1.96 3.00 13.90
CA ASN A 159 -1.39 4.31 13.59
C ASN A 159 -0.04 4.25 12.85
N PRO A 160 0.94 3.40 13.25
CA PRO A 160 2.19 3.28 12.51
C PRO A 160 1.99 2.83 11.07
N ARG A 161 1.09 1.87 10.83
CA ARG A 161 0.79 1.35 9.48
C ARG A 161 0.11 2.38 8.59
N ILE A 162 -0.89 3.08 9.13
CA ILE A 162 -1.52 4.21 8.40
C ILE A 162 -0.48 5.29 8.10
N PHE A 163 0.43 5.56 9.04
CA PHE A 163 1.49 6.55 8.81
C PHE A 163 2.46 6.14 7.70
N GLU A 164 2.94 4.90 7.70
CA GLU A 164 3.77 4.32 6.62
C GLU A 164 3.06 4.46 5.25
N GLU A 165 1.74 4.29 5.26
CA GLU A 165 0.89 4.34 4.08
C GLU A 165 0.71 5.76 3.50
N ILE A 166 0.48 6.77 4.35
CA ILE A 166 0.17 8.15 3.90
C ILE A 166 1.37 9.11 3.90
N SER A 167 2.46 8.79 4.63
CA SER A 167 3.55 9.74 4.90
C SER A 167 4.24 10.25 3.64
N GLY A 168 4.41 9.40 2.63
CA GLY A 168 5.04 9.74 1.36
C GLY A 168 4.12 10.40 0.32
N CYS A 169 2.82 10.57 0.62
CA CYS A 169 1.84 11.09 -0.34
C CYS A 169 0.81 12.03 0.28
N THR A 170 1.12 12.62 1.45
CA THR A 170 0.30 13.66 2.07
C THR A 170 0.65 15.02 1.51
N PHE A 171 -0.35 15.77 1.03
CA PHE A 171 -0.19 17.15 0.58
C PHE A 171 -1.03 18.10 1.44
N ARG A 172 -0.57 19.35 1.61
CA ARG A 172 -1.28 20.35 2.41
C ARG A 172 -1.30 21.68 1.69
N GLY A 173 -2.38 22.44 1.84
CA GLY A 173 -2.52 23.72 1.17
C GLY A 173 -2.50 23.57 -0.35
N VAL A 174 -3.18 22.56 -0.88
CA VAL A 174 -3.28 22.34 -2.33
C VAL A 174 -4.07 23.50 -2.94
N GLU A 175 -3.47 24.12 -3.94
CA GLU A 175 -4.08 25.25 -4.65
C GLU A 175 -5.25 24.76 -5.52
N GLY A 176 -6.30 25.58 -5.62
CA GLY A 176 -7.54 25.24 -6.31
C GLY A 176 -8.52 24.40 -5.48
N PHE A 177 -8.21 24.07 -4.21
CA PHE A 177 -9.05 23.19 -3.38
C PHE A 177 -10.49 23.71 -3.21
N PHE A 178 -10.65 24.97 -2.76
CA PHE A 178 -11.98 25.56 -2.58
C PHE A 178 -12.71 25.74 -3.90
N VAL A 179 -12.01 26.21 -4.94
CA VAL A 179 -12.56 26.33 -6.30
C VAL A 179 -13.15 25.01 -6.78
N LYS A 180 -12.42 23.90 -6.62
CA LYS A 180 -12.85 22.59 -7.09
C LYS A 180 -14.06 22.04 -6.32
N TYR A 181 -14.02 22.11 -5.00
CA TYR A 181 -14.98 21.39 -4.16
C TYR A 181 -16.14 22.25 -3.69
N PHE A 182 -15.97 23.56 -3.54
CA PHE A 182 -16.91 24.40 -2.82
C PHE A 182 -17.46 25.61 -3.61
N GLU A 183 -16.81 26.00 -4.71
CA GLU A 183 -17.23 27.16 -5.51
C GLU A 183 -17.87 26.73 -6.84
N GLY A 184 -18.71 27.61 -7.40
CA GLY A 184 -19.34 27.40 -8.71
C GLY A 184 -20.30 26.20 -8.77
N LYS A 185 -20.91 25.86 -7.64
CA LYS A 185 -21.85 24.73 -7.49
C LYS A 185 -23.29 25.19 -7.66
N ASP A 186 -24.18 24.25 -7.98
CA ASP A 186 -25.63 24.49 -8.04
C ASP A 186 -26.18 25.03 -6.70
N TRP A 187 -25.60 24.59 -5.59
CA TRP A 187 -25.94 25.01 -4.24
C TRP A 187 -25.23 26.30 -3.78
N SER A 188 -24.28 26.86 -4.54
CA SER A 188 -23.50 28.03 -4.10
C SER A 188 -24.36 29.26 -3.81
N ASN A 189 -25.43 29.50 -4.57
CA ASN A 189 -26.36 30.62 -4.31
C ASN A 189 -27.04 30.52 -2.94
N LYS A 190 -27.36 29.29 -2.49
CA LYS A 190 -27.98 29.06 -1.19
C LYS A 190 -27.00 29.32 -0.06
N VAL A 191 -25.74 28.94 -0.25
CA VAL A 191 -24.64 29.29 0.67
C VAL A 191 -24.45 30.79 0.76
N ASP A 192 -24.48 31.51 -0.36
CA ASP A 192 -24.33 32.96 -0.37
C ASP A 192 -25.48 33.65 0.38
N ALA A 193 -26.72 33.19 0.18
CA ALA A 193 -27.87 33.68 0.93
C ALA A 193 -27.73 33.42 2.46
N ILE A 194 -27.25 32.23 2.85
CA ILE A 194 -26.97 31.91 4.25
C ILE A 194 -25.85 32.79 4.81
N CYS A 195 -24.76 32.98 4.06
CA CYS A 195 -23.65 33.85 4.46
C CYS A 195 -24.13 35.29 4.66
N GLN A 196 -24.98 35.82 3.77
CA GLN A 196 -25.55 37.16 3.91
C GLN A 196 -26.44 37.28 5.16
N ARG A 197 -27.26 36.26 5.45
CA ARG A 197 -28.10 36.23 6.66
C ARG A 197 -27.25 36.17 7.94
N VAL A 198 -26.18 35.39 7.94
CA VAL A 198 -25.36 35.14 9.13
C VAL A 198 -24.33 36.24 9.39
N LEU A 199 -23.71 36.78 8.34
CA LEU A 199 -22.64 37.78 8.41
C LEU A 199 -23.13 39.22 8.20
N GLY A 200 -24.41 39.39 7.89
CA GLY A 200 -25.02 40.71 7.70
C GLY A 200 -25.01 41.55 8.99
N PRO A 201 -25.03 42.89 8.88
CA PRO A 201 -25.03 43.80 10.03
C PRO A 201 -26.27 43.66 10.91
N ASP A 202 -27.39 43.19 10.35
CA ASP A 202 -28.66 42.96 11.05
C ASP A 202 -28.82 41.50 11.53
N SER A 203 -27.76 40.69 11.45
CA SER A 203 -27.77 39.30 11.93
C SER A 203 -27.95 39.26 13.46
N ASP A 204 -28.73 38.29 13.96
CA ASP A 204 -29.02 38.08 15.38
C ASP A 204 -27.77 37.76 16.25
N GLY A 205 -26.55 37.89 15.73
CA GLY A 205 -25.27 37.80 16.44
C GLY A 205 -24.89 36.38 16.89
N ASN A 206 -25.87 35.50 17.09
CA ASN A 206 -25.71 34.16 17.66
C ASN A 206 -24.87 33.22 16.76
N TRP A 207 -24.90 33.42 15.45
CA TRP A 207 -24.15 32.59 14.49
C TRP A 207 -22.73 33.08 14.26
N ALA A 208 -22.50 34.39 14.31
CA ALA A 208 -21.20 35.00 14.06
C ALA A 208 -20.20 34.73 15.20
N GLN A 209 -20.70 34.44 16.41
CA GLN A 209 -19.87 34.20 17.59
C GLN A 209 -19.59 32.70 17.77
N PHE A 210 -18.61 32.20 17.02
CA PHE A 210 -18.05 30.87 17.28
C PHE A 210 -17.61 30.77 18.76
N PRO A 211 -17.78 29.63 19.44
CA PRO A 211 -17.52 29.56 20.88
C PRO A 211 -16.08 29.94 21.29
N ASN A 212 -15.95 30.73 22.36
CA ASN A 212 -14.66 31.11 22.95
C ASN A 212 -14.72 31.03 24.50
N PRO A 213 -14.05 30.05 25.13
CA PRO A 213 -13.16 29.07 24.53
C PRO A 213 -13.93 28.03 23.69
N PRO A 214 -13.34 27.50 22.60
CA PRO A 214 -13.99 26.50 21.75
C PRO A 214 -13.91 25.11 22.40
N THR A 215 -14.71 24.88 23.44
CA THR A 215 -14.86 23.54 24.03
C THR A 215 -15.70 22.67 23.10
N GLN A 216 -15.51 21.35 23.16
CA GLN A 216 -16.22 20.43 22.27
C GLN A 216 -17.75 20.55 22.42
N ASN A 217 -18.26 20.62 23.64
CA ASN A 217 -19.70 20.72 23.89
C ASN A 217 -20.28 22.04 23.35
N ASP A 218 -19.60 23.16 23.57
CA ASP A 218 -20.07 24.47 23.10
C ASP A 218 -20.04 24.55 21.57
N VAL A 219 -18.99 24.02 20.95
CA VAL A 219 -18.89 23.95 19.48
C VAL A 219 -19.99 23.08 18.89
N LEU A 220 -20.27 21.92 19.48
CA LEU A 220 -21.36 21.05 19.03
C LEU A 220 -22.74 21.70 19.21
N ALA A 221 -22.99 22.35 20.35
CA ALA A 221 -24.24 23.06 20.59
C ALA A 221 -24.45 24.18 19.56
N TRP A 222 -23.42 24.99 19.31
CA TRP A 222 -23.44 26.02 18.26
C TRP A 222 -23.70 25.42 16.87
N TRP A 223 -23.04 24.31 16.55
CA TRP A 223 -23.15 23.65 15.24
C TRP A 223 -24.55 23.08 14.98
N PHE A 224 -25.16 22.44 15.99
CA PHE A 224 -26.49 21.85 15.84
C PHE A 224 -27.60 22.89 15.85
N HIS A 225 -27.45 23.97 16.62
CA HIS A 225 -28.31 25.13 16.48
C HIS A 225 -28.29 25.61 15.02
N LEU A 226 -27.10 25.73 14.40
CA LEU A 226 -26.95 26.24 13.03
C LEU A 226 -27.64 25.36 12.01
N GLN A 227 -27.52 24.06 12.21
CA GLN A 227 -28.18 23.08 11.39
C GLN A 227 -29.72 23.17 11.47
N GLU A 228 -30.28 23.34 12.67
CA GLU A 228 -31.72 23.42 12.87
C GLU A 228 -32.33 24.67 12.21
N ASP A 229 -31.67 25.83 12.33
CA ASP A 229 -32.17 27.10 11.75
C ASP A 229 -31.92 27.20 10.24
N LEU A 230 -30.73 26.78 9.76
CA LEU A 230 -30.28 27.13 8.41
C LEU A 230 -30.22 25.95 7.43
N LEU A 231 -30.22 24.70 7.91
CA LEU A 231 -29.98 23.49 7.09
C LEU A 231 -31.17 22.52 7.06
N SER A 232 -32.37 22.98 7.43
CA SER A 232 -33.60 22.18 7.44
C SER A 232 -33.94 21.58 6.07
N GLU A 233 -33.63 22.29 4.98
CA GLU A 233 -33.85 21.86 3.60
C GLU A 233 -32.66 21.15 2.94
N SER A 234 -31.55 20.93 3.66
CA SER A 234 -30.39 20.22 3.11
C SER A 234 -30.65 18.73 2.90
N ARG A 235 -29.90 18.06 2.01
CA ARG A 235 -30.06 16.62 1.76
C ARG A 235 -29.39 15.73 2.80
N SER A 236 -28.43 16.28 3.53
CA SER A 236 -27.67 15.58 4.56
C SER A 236 -27.65 16.36 5.87
N THR A 237 -27.38 15.66 6.97
CA THR A 237 -27.43 16.17 8.34
C THR A 237 -26.16 15.74 9.09
N TYR A 238 -25.64 16.64 9.91
CA TYR A 238 -24.57 16.39 10.86
C TYR A 238 -25.09 15.72 12.13
N TYR A 239 -24.28 14.80 12.64
CA TYR A 239 -24.46 14.13 13.93
C TYR A 239 -23.13 14.12 14.68
N SER A 240 -23.19 13.84 15.99
CA SER A 240 -22.02 13.67 16.85
C SER A 240 -22.09 12.33 17.56
N THR A 241 -20.92 11.76 17.89
CA THR A 241 -20.87 10.55 18.71
C THR A 241 -20.42 10.88 20.13
N VAL A 242 -21.25 10.51 21.10
CA VAL A 242 -20.96 10.67 22.54
C VAL A 242 -20.04 9.53 23.00
N SER A 243 -20.26 8.34 22.46
CA SER A 243 -19.49 7.14 22.80
C SER A 243 -19.05 6.38 21.56
N LYS A 244 -18.06 5.49 21.73
CA LYS A 244 -17.64 4.58 20.65
C LYS A 244 -18.74 3.59 20.24
N ALA A 245 -19.70 3.31 21.14
CA ALA A 245 -20.81 2.38 20.87
C ALA A 245 -21.86 2.99 19.93
N ASP A 246 -21.79 4.30 19.69
CA ASP A 246 -22.68 5.01 18.78
C ASP A 246 -22.30 4.70 17.32
N LEU A 247 -21.09 4.17 17.06
CA LEU A 247 -20.64 3.75 15.73
C LEU A 247 -20.76 2.24 15.54
N THR A 248 -21.38 1.84 14.45
CA THR A 248 -21.64 0.44 14.08
C THR A 248 -21.12 0.12 12.70
N GLY A 249 -21.01 -1.17 12.34
CA GLY A 249 -20.52 -1.60 11.03
C GLY A 249 -18.99 -1.76 10.94
N SER A 250 -18.25 -1.47 12.01
CA SER A 250 -16.83 -1.82 12.13
C SER A 250 -16.57 -2.66 13.38
N LYS A 251 -15.57 -3.55 13.28
CA LYS A 251 -15.02 -4.30 14.43
C LYS A 251 -14.05 -3.46 15.26
N ALA A 252 -13.56 -2.35 14.70
CA ALA A 252 -12.65 -1.46 15.37
C ALA A 252 -13.43 -0.43 16.19
N GLU A 253 -13.13 -0.33 17.48
CA GLU A 253 -13.70 0.72 18.32
C GLU A 253 -13.12 2.08 17.94
N ARG A 254 -13.97 2.97 17.46
CA ARG A 254 -13.61 4.32 17.01
C ARG A 254 -14.64 5.33 17.54
N GLN A 255 -14.27 6.60 17.53
CA GLN A 255 -15.13 7.73 17.85
C GLN A 255 -14.80 8.84 16.87
N VAL A 256 -15.83 9.54 16.41
CA VAL A 256 -15.73 10.69 15.51
C VAL A 256 -16.54 11.83 16.11
N ASP A 257 -15.93 13.01 16.23
CA ASP A 257 -16.59 14.14 16.91
C ASP A 257 -17.80 14.64 16.12
N LEU A 258 -17.69 14.70 14.79
CA LEU A 258 -18.77 15.07 13.86
C LEU A 258 -18.80 14.12 12.66
N LEU A 259 -19.99 13.75 12.21
CA LEU A 259 -20.19 12.97 10.99
C LEU A 259 -21.38 13.50 10.20
N LEU A 260 -21.37 13.33 8.88
CA LEU A 260 -22.47 13.71 8.00
C LEU A 260 -23.13 12.46 7.40
N GLN A 261 -24.46 12.41 7.37
CA GLN A 261 -25.25 11.33 6.75
C GLN A 261 -26.40 11.90 5.93
N ALA A 262 -26.89 11.16 4.93
CA ALA A 262 -28.07 11.56 4.16
C ALA A 262 -29.34 11.59 5.06
N LYS A 263 -30.23 12.55 4.81
CA LYS A 263 -31.56 12.60 5.46
C LYS A 263 -32.43 11.46 4.93
N GLY A 264 -33.11 10.76 5.84
CA GLY A 264 -34.08 9.71 5.49
C GLY A 264 -33.83 8.35 6.14
N GLY A 265 -32.66 8.14 6.75
CA GLY A 265 -32.44 7.04 7.69
C GLY A 265 -32.69 7.54 9.12
N SER A 266 -33.82 7.17 9.74
CA SER A 266 -33.94 7.37 11.19
C SER A 266 -32.87 6.52 11.87
N PRO A 267 -31.92 7.11 12.62
CA PRO A 267 -31.03 6.32 13.45
C PRO A 267 -31.91 5.62 14.48
N LEU A 268 -32.06 4.30 14.35
CA LEU A 268 -32.58 3.50 15.45
C LEU A 268 -31.61 3.71 16.62
N GLN A 269 -32.05 4.48 17.62
CA GLN A 269 -31.35 4.68 18.89
C GLN A 269 -30.00 5.44 18.82
N ASN A 270 -29.87 6.51 18.03
CA ASN A 270 -28.62 7.32 17.93
C ASN A 270 -27.38 6.51 17.51
N LYS A 271 -27.58 5.40 16.78
CA LYS A 271 -26.48 4.61 16.21
C LYS A 271 -26.26 4.98 14.76
N HIS A 272 -24.99 5.12 14.39
CA HIS A 272 -24.53 5.53 13.07
C HIS A 272 -23.70 4.40 12.46
N ASN A 273 -24.07 3.92 11.28
CA ASN A 273 -23.31 2.90 10.56
C ASN A 273 -22.27 3.56 9.65
N TRP A 274 -21.04 3.02 9.62
CA TRP A 274 -19.98 3.46 8.70
C TRP A 274 -20.39 3.40 7.22
N THR A 275 -21.38 2.58 6.85
CA THR A 275 -21.93 2.54 5.48
C THR A 275 -22.65 3.82 5.06
N ASP A 276 -23.09 4.61 6.04
CA ASP A 276 -23.97 5.78 5.81
C ASP A 276 -23.24 7.10 6.05
N ILE A 277 -21.97 7.04 6.47
CA ILE A 277 -21.14 8.23 6.76
C ILE A 277 -20.55 8.78 5.47
N LEU A 278 -20.85 10.04 5.17
CA LEU A 278 -20.44 10.75 3.97
C LEU A 278 -19.20 11.62 4.20
N VAL A 279 -19.13 12.26 5.36
CA VAL A 279 -18.04 13.17 5.78
C VAL A 279 -17.70 12.91 7.23
N VAL A 280 -16.41 12.99 7.58
CA VAL A 280 -15.92 12.85 8.96
C VAL A 280 -15.25 14.13 9.45
N GLY A 281 -15.57 14.55 10.67
CA GLY A 281 -15.11 15.77 11.31
C GLY A 281 -14.47 15.50 12.67
N GLU A 282 -13.34 16.15 12.93
CA GLU A 282 -12.59 16.02 14.18
C GLU A 282 -12.43 17.39 14.86
N LEU A 283 -12.79 17.47 16.14
CA LEU A 283 -12.76 18.69 16.94
C LEU A 283 -11.63 18.61 17.96
N LYS A 284 -10.84 19.68 18.10
CA LYS A 284 -9.80 19.77 19.15
C LYS A 284 -9.80 21.17 19.73
N LYS A 285 -9.82 21.29 21.07
CA LYS A 285 -9.77 22.60 21.74
C LYS A 285 -8.53 23.45 21.39
N PRO A 286 -7.29 22.94 21.41
CA PRO A 286 -6.11 23.79 21.19
C PRO A 286 -5.86 24.05 19.71
N LYS A 287 -5.73 25.31 19.29
CA LYS A 287 -5.34 25.68 17.91
C LYS A 287 -4.07 24.96 17.45
N LYS A 288 -3.07 24.81 18.33
CA LYS A 288 -1.80 24.11 18.06
C LYS A 288 -1.93 22.62 17.69
N LYS A 289 -3.11 22.01 17.88
CA LYS A 289 -3.37 20.63 17.44
C LYS A 289 -3.66 20.54 15.95
N ILE A 290 -3.95 21.66 15.28
CA ILE A 290 -4.03 21.73 13.83
C ILE A 290 -2.72 21.22 13.26
N ARG A 291 -2.79 20.44 12.17
CA ARG A 291 -1.61 19.92 11.45
C ARG A 291 -0.69 18.97 12.23
N THR A 292 -0.99 18.59 13.47
CA THR A 292 -0.18 17.59 14.18
C THR A 292 -0.32 16.20 13.55
N LYS A 293 0.73 15.38 13.67
CA LYS A 293 0.71 13.98 13.23
C LYS A 293 -0.42 13.19 13.90
N ALA A 294 -0.67 13.43 15.19
CA ALA A 294 -1.72 12.75 15.95
C ALA A 294 -3.12 13.06 15.38
N THR A 295 -3.42 14.33 15.09
CA THR A 295 -4.70 14.72 14.50
C THR A 295 -4.89 14.11 13.10
N LEU A 296 -3.85 14.15 12.26
CA LEU A 296 -3.90 13.53 10.93
C LEU A 296 -4.15 12.02 11.02
N LEU A 297 -3.48 11.32 11.93
CA LEU A 297 -3.67 9.88 12.09
C LEU A 297 -5.05 9.54 12.63
N GLN A 298 -5.59 10.35 13.54
CA GLN A 298 -6.94 10.16 14.05
C GLN A 298 -7.98 10.25 12.92
N ILE A 299 -7.97 11.33 12.13
CA ILE A 299 -8.92 11.47 11.01
C ILE A 299 -8.70 10.40 9.94
N SER A 300 -7.44 10.01 9.68
CA SER A 300 -7.10 8.93 8.75
C SER A 300 -7.65 7.57 9.20
N CYS A 301 -7.68 7.30 10.51
CA CYS A 301 -8.32 6.09 11.02
C CYS A 301 -9.81 6.05 10.69
N SER A 302 -10.52 7.16 10.89
CA SER A 302 -11.95 7.26 10.58
C SER A 302 -12.22 7.09 9.09
N VAL A 303 -11.43 7.75 8.23
CA VAL A 303 -11.50 7.60 6.77
C VAL A 303 -11.23 6.17 6.32
N ARG A 304 -10.28 5.47 6.95
CA ARG A 304 -10.01 4.06 6.65
C ARG A 304 -11.23 3.17 6.92
N GLU A 305 -12.00 3.45 7.97
CA GLU A 305 -13.24 2.72 8.25
C GLU A 305 -14.34 3.06 7.25
N VAL A 306 -14.44 4.31 6.81
CA VAL A 306 -15.36 4.70 5.71
C VAL A 306 -15.03 3.92 4.44
N PHE A 307 -13.76 3.88 4.00
CA PHE A 307 -13.34 3.07 2.85
C PHE A 307 -13.54 1.56 3.04
N ALA A 308 -13.56 1.08 4.28
CA ALA A 308 -13.83 -0.32 4.57
C ALA A 308 -15.32 -0.66 4.39
N ALA A 309 -16.19 0.24 4.85
CA ALA A 309 -17.64 0.08 4.77
C ALA A 309 -18.19 0.41 3.36
N GLN A 310 -17.51 1.31 2.64
CA GLN A 310 -17.87 1.80 1.32
C GLN A 310 -16.69 1.58 0.34
N PRO A 311 -16.36 0.33 -0.02
CA PRO A 311 -15.12 0.03 -0.71
C PRO A 311 -15.05 0.51 -2.16
N THR A 312 -16.20 0.76 -2.79
CA THR A 312 -16.33 1.37 -4.12
C THR A 312 -16.23 2.89 -4.11
N GLN A 313 -16.24 3.53 -2.93
CA GLN A 313 -16.10 4.98 -2.80
C GLN A 313 -14.75 5.44 -3.36
N ARG A 314 -14.79 6.51 -4.16
CA ARG A 314 -13.64 7.03 -4.90
C ARG A 314 -12.73 7.88 -4.02
N PHE A 315 -13.33 8.74 -3.21
CA PHE A 315 -12.64 9.58 -2.22
C PHE A 315 -13.58 9.91 -1.06
N VAL A 316 -13.01 10.32 0.07
CA VAL A 316 -13.73 10.67 1.30
C VAL A 316 -13.36 12.09 1.69
N HIS A 317 -14.38 12.91 1.95
CA HIS A 317 -14.19 14.22 2.56
C HIS A 317 -14.03 14.12 4.06
N ALA A 318 -13.17 14.96 4.60
CA ALA A 318 -12.94 15.06 6.02
C ALA A 318 -12.58 16.49 6.41
N PHE A 319 -12.69 16.83 7.69
CA PHE A 319 -12.20 18.11 8.18
C PHE A 319 -11.75 18.03 9.64
N THR A 320 -10.90 18.97 10.02
CA THR A 320 -10.45 19.13 11.40
C THR A 320 -10.66 20.58 11.82
N VAL A 321 -11.34 20.81 12.94
CA VAL A 321 -11.45 22.13 13.58
C VAL A 321 -10.65 22.10 14.88
N CYS A 322 -9.59 22.89 14.95
CA CYS A 322 -8.70 23.00 16.10
C CYS A 322 -8.73 24.44 16.62
N GLY A 323 -9.38 24.66 17.76
CA GLY A 323 -9.71 25.99 18.24
C GLY A 323 -10.62 26.70 17.23
N THR A 324 -10.10 27.74 16.58
CA THR A 324 -10.81 28.49 15.51
C THR A 324 -10.27 28.19 14.13
N ASN A 325 -9.28 27.30 14.01
CA ASN A 325 -8.64 26.98 12.75
C ASN A 325 -9.28 25.72 12.17
N MET A 326 -9.72 25.78 10.92
CA MET A 326 -10.21 24.64 10.16
C MET A 326 -9.24 24.26 9.05
N GLU A 327 -9.06 22.96 8.83
CA GLU A 327 -8.39 22.41 7.65
C GLU A 327 -9.29 21.33 7.05
N VAL A 328 -9.57 21.47 5.77
CA VAL A 328 -10.47 20.59 5.01
C VAL A 328 -9.63 19.60 4.22
N TRP A 329 -10.05 18.34 4.17
CA TRP A 329 -9.28 17.23 3.64
C TRP A 329 -10.10 16.42 2.63
N VAL A 330 -9.42 15.94 1.60
CA VAL A 330 -9.90 14.86 0.75
C VAL A 330 -8.89 13.72 0.79
N PHE A 331 -9.39 12.51 0.98
CA PHE A 331 -8.63 11.29 0.94
C PHE A 331 -9.08 10.47 -0.25
N ASP A 332 -8.21 10.26 -1.24
CA ASP A 332 -8.42 9.28 -2.30
C ASP A 332 -7.45 8.10 -2.13
N ARG A 333 -7.49 7.16 -3.07
CA ARG A 333 -6.62 5.97 -3.03
C ARG A 333 -5.14 6.24 -3.36
N ALA A 334 -4.78 7.47 -3.76
CA ALA A 334 -3.40 7.91 -3.95
C ALA A 334 -2.84 8.70 -2.74
N GLY A 335 -3.69 9.16 -1.82
CA GLY A 335 -3.28 9.78 -0.56
C GLY A 335 -4.05 11.03 -0.19
N PRO A 336 -3.87 11.51 1.05
CA PRO A 336 -4.57 12.67 1.54
C PRO A 336 -4.02 13.99 0.98
N TYR A 337 -4.93 14.93 0.76
CA TYR A 337 -4.59 16.31 0.47
C TYR A 337 -5.56 17.27 1.15
N SER A 338 -5.05 18.42 1.61
CA SER A 338 -5.87 19.43 2.30
C SER A 338 -5.88 20.79 1.64
N SER A 339 -6.90 21.57 2.01
CA SER A 339 -6.97 23.00 1.83
C SER A 339 -5.85 23.74 2.58
N ILE A 340 -5.78 25.06 2.39
CA ILE A 340 -5.12 25.94 3.37
C ILE A 340 -5.87 25.89 4.70
N ILE A 341 -5.23 26.34 5.78
CA ILE A 341 -5.94 26.56 7.04
C ILE A 341 -6.74 27.84 6.88
N ILE A 342 -8.00 27.79 7.29
CA ILE A 342 -8.89 28.94 7.38
C ILE A 342 -9.23 29.19 8.86
N ASP A 343 -9.42 30.44 9.26
CA ASP A 343 -9.92 30.79 10.59
C ASP A 343 -11.41 31.13 10.54
N VAL A 344 -12.19 30.59 11.48
CA VAL A 344 -13.66 30.73 11.48
C VAL A 344 -14.14 32.19 11.49
N TYR A 345 -13.33 33.12 12.00
CA TYR A 345 -13.69 34.53 12.05
C TYR A 345 -13.19 35.29 10.82
N THR A 346 -11.90 35.16 10.49
CA THR A 346 -11.32 35.92 9.37
C THR A 346 -11.78 35.42 8.02
N ASP A 347 -12.03 34.12 7.90
CA ASP A 347 -12.43 33.43 6.67
C ASP A 347 -13.85 32.86 6.81
N SER A 348 -14.71 33.55 7.55
CA SER A 348 -16.05 33.09 7.94
C SER A 348 -16.90 32.64 6.75
N ARG A 349 -16.85 33.35 5.62
CA ARG A 349 -17.54 32.93 4.38
C ARG A 349 -17.08 31.55 3.91
N GLN A 350 -15.77 31.30 3.86
CA GLN A 350 -15.24 29.98 3.47
C GLN A 350 -15.60 28.91 4.49
N PHE A 351 -15.59 29.25 5.78
CA PHE A 351 -16.02 28.34 6.84
C PHE A 351 -17.48 27.90 6.65
N PHE A 352 -18.43 28.84 6.52
CA PHE A 352 -19.84 28.51 6.25
C PHE A 352 -20.03 27.80 4.93
N GLN A 353 -19.27 28.16 3.90
CA GLN A 353 -19.32 27.49 2.61
C GLN A 353 -18.97 26.00 2.71
N VAL A 354 -18.01 25.64 3.57
CA VAL A 354 -17.68 24.23 3.83
C VAL A 354 -18.80 23.53 4.58
N LEU A 355 -19.28 24.12 5.67
CA LEU A 355 -20.32 23.54 6.53
C LEU A 355 -21.62 23.29 5.76
N VAL A 356 -22.12 24.34 5.11
CA VAL A 356 -23.37 24.31 4.36
C VAL A 356 -23.18 23.44 3.11
N GLY A 357 -22.07 23.63 2.38
CA GLY A 357 -21.78 22.93 1.13
C GLY A 357 -21.81 21.42 1.28
N TYR A 358 -21.18 20.87 2.32
CA TYR A 358 -21.22 19.43 2.59
C TYR A 358 -22.64 18.88 2.72
N THR A 359 -23.57 19.62 3.32
CA THR A 359 -24.96 19.18 3.47
C THR A 359 -25.76 19.18 2.16
N MET A 360 -25.22 19.80 1.11
CA MET A 360 -25.84 20.00 -0.19
C MET A 360 -25.08 19.34 -1.34
N MET A 361 -23.87 18.83 -1.11
CA MET A 361 -23.06 18.13 -2.12
C MET A 361 -23.73 16.87 -2.63
N SER A 362 -23.62 16.59 -3.94
CA SER A 362 -24.15 15.35 -4.54
C SER A 362 -23.35 14.14 -4.12
N ASP A 363 -23.91 12.95 -4.32
CA ASP A 363 -23.20 11.69 -4.10
C ASP A 363 -21.87 11.67 -4.88
N GLU A 364 -21.87 12.23 -6.10
CA GLU A 364 -20.66 12.37 -6.90
C GLU A 364 -19.65 13.33 -6.27
N GLU A 365 -20.08 14.49 -5.78
CA GLU A 365 -19.24 15.49 -5.12
C GLU A 365 -18.68 15.01 -3.77
N LEU A 366 -19.44 14.15 -3.08
CA LEU A 366 -19.04 13.45 -1.86
C LEU A 366 -18.12 12.24 -2.13
N GLY A 367 -17.89 11.91 -3.39
CA GLY A 367 -16.96 10.87 -3.81
C GLY A 367 -17.54 9.46 -3.79
N LEU A 368 -18.85 9.30 -3.64
CA LEU A 368 -19.54 8.02 -3.80
C LEU A 368 -19.39 7.49 -5.23
N ASP A 369 -19.66 6.19 -5.38
CA ASP A 369 -19.68 5.57 -6.70
C ASP A 369 -20.95 5.97 -7.48
N THR A 370 -20.74 6.38 -8.73
CA THR A 370 -21.81 6.71 -9.67
C THR A 370 -22.04 5.62 -10.71
N PHE A 371 -21.22 4.56 -10.67
CA PHE A 371 -21.20 3.47 -11.66
C PHE A 371 -21.93 2.21 -11.20
N VAL A 372 -22.27 2.09 -9.90
CA VAL A 372 -23.12 1.00 -9.40
C VAL A 372 -24.56 1.49 -9.35
N ALA A 373 -25.37 1.01 -10.28
CA ALA A 373 -26.80 1.25 -10.27
C ALA A 373 -27.49 0.38 -9.21
N ARG A 374 -28.49 0.95 -8.53
CA ARG A 374 -29.38 0.24 -7.61
C ARG A 374 -30.80 0.27 -8.19
N ASP A 375 -31.47 -0.87 -8.21
CA ASP A 375 -32.89 -0.93 -8.56
C ASP A 375 -33.78 -0.68 -7.32
N GLU A 376 -35.10 -0.72 -7.52
CA GLU A 376 -36.12 -0.48 -6.48
C GLU A 376 -36.00 -1.50 -5.32
N ASP A 377 -35.54 -2.71 -5.62
CA ASP A 377 -35.30 -3.77 -4.63
C ASP A 377 -33.93 -3.65 -3.93
N GLY A 378 -33.14 -2.64 -4.29
CA GLY A 378 -31.80 -2.40 -3.76
C GLY A 378 -30.70 -3.29 -4.35
N ASN A 379 -31.00 -4.06 -5.41
CA ASN A 379 -30.00 -4.89 -6.06
C ASN A 379 -29.00 -4.02 -6.82
N LYS A 380 -27.72 -4.34 -6.62
CA LYS A 380 -26.61 -3.60 -7.20
C LYS A 380 -26.26 -4.18 -8.57
N SER A 381 -25.95 -3.30 -9.52
CA SER A 381 -25.49 -3.72 -10.84
C SER A 381 -24.52 -2.72 -11.45
N ILE A 382 -23.66 -3.21 -12.34
CA ILE A 382 -22.76 -2.39 -13.14
C ILE A 382 -22.96 -2.67 -14.62
N THR A 383 -22.51 -1.75 -15.45
CA THR A 383 -22.45 -1.95 -16.89
C THR A 383 -20.99 -2.07 -17.31
N VAL A 384 -20.66 -3.17 -18.00
CA VAL A 384 -19.30 -3.42 -18.51
C VAL A 384 -19.34 -3.60 -20.02
N LYS A 385 -18.30 -3.14 -20.71
CA LYS A 385 -18.15 -3.37 -22.15
C LYS A 385 -17.43 -4.68 -22.41
N GLY A 386 -17.97 -5.48 -23.33
CA GLY A 386 -17.35 -6.73 -23.76
C GLY A 386 -16.25 -6.48 -24.80
N PRO A 387 -15.33 -7.45 -25.01
CA PRO A 387 -14.35 -7.36 -26.08
C PRO A 387 -15.06 -7.28 -27.44
N GLY A 388 -14.88 -6.17 -28.16
CA GLY A 388 -15.45 -5.98 -29.51
C GLY A 388 -16.94 -5.63 -29.59
N ASN A 389 -17.63 -5.41 -28.46
CA ASN A 389 -19.05 -5.03 -28.46
C ASN A 389 -19.26 -3.64 -27.83
N SER A 390 -19.93 -2.76 -28.56
CA SER A 390 -20.19 -1.38 -28.15
C SER A 390 -21.33 -1.27 -27.12
N GLU A 391 -22.26 -2.23 -27.14
CA GLU A 391 -23.36 -2.31 -26.18
C GLU A 391 -22.86 -2.87 -24.85
N GLY A 392 -23.11 -2.11 -23.77
CA GLY A 392 -22.72 -2.48 -22.42
C GLY A 392 -23.55 -3.65 -21.87
N LYS A 393 -22.89 -4.65 -21.29
CA LYS A 393 -23.52 -5.76 -20.60
C LYS A 393 -23.76 -5.40 -19.14
N LYS A 394 -25.01 -5.52 -18.68
CA LYS A 394 -25.36 -5.38 -17.26
C LYS A 394 -24.90 -6.61 -16.48
N VAL A 395 -24.25 -6.39 -15.34
CA VAL A 395 -23.76 -7.42 -14.41
C VAL A 395 -24.32 -7.12 -13.03
N GLN A 396 -25.04 -8.08 -12.45
CA GLN A 396 -25.54 -7.96 -11.07
C GLN A 396 -24.41 -8.25 -10.09
N LEU A 397 -24.29 -7.40 -9.06
CA LEU A 397 -23.35 -7.55 -7.96
C LEU A 397 -24.08 -8.19 -6.78
N GLY A 398 -23.60 -9.37 -6.37
CA GLY A 398 -24.06 -10.08 -5.18
C GLY A 398 -23.17 -9.80 -3.97
N GLU A 399 -22.86 -10.85 -3.22
CA GLU A 399 -22.04 -10.79 -2.01
C GLU A 399 -20.64 -10.23 -2.27
N MET A 400 -20.14 -9.42 -1.34
CA MET A 400 -18.77 -8.93 -1.35
C MET A 400 -17.81 -10.01 -0.87
N LEU A 401 -16.95 -10.49 -1.78
CA LEU A 401 -15.99 -11.56 -1.52
C LEU A 401 -14.70 -11.04 -0.87
N PHE A 402 -14.27 -9.84 -1.28
CA PHE A 402 -13.03 -9.26 -0.81
C PHE A 402 -13.07 -7.73 -0.91
N TYR A 403 -12.42 -7.07 0.04
CA TYR A 403 -12.10 -5.65 -0.03
C TYR A 403 -10.78 -5.37 0.69
N GLN A 404 -10.04 -4.37 0.21
CA GLN A 404 -8.80 -3.94 0.84
C GLN A 404 -9.05 -2.81 1.85
N ARG A 405 -8.79 -3.09 3.14
CA ARG A 405 -8.96 -2.14 4.25
C ARG A 405 -7.73 -1.23 4.44
N ALA A 406 -7.53 -0.34 3.48
CA ALA A 406 -6.48 0.70 3.49
C ALA A 406 -6.95 1.94 2.73
N ILE A 407 -6.32 3.08 2.99
CA ILE A 407 -6.48 4.36 2.30
C ILE A 407 -5.69 4.31 0.98
N VAL A 408 -4.35 4.32 1.05
CA VAL A 408 -3.45 4.38 -0.11
C VAL A 408 -3.12 2.98 -0.57
N CYS A 409 -3.89 2.52 -1.56
CA CYS A 409 -3.81 1.15 -2.05
C CYS A 409 -4.47 1.04 -3.42
N ARG A 410 -4.55 -0.18 -3.96
CA ARG A 410 -5.31 -0.44 -5.20
C ARG A 410 -6.82 -0.43 -4.96
N GLY A 411 -7.28 -0.36 -3.71
CA GLY A 411 -8.71 -0.39 -3.36
C GLY A 411 -9.43 -1.63 -3.91
N THR A 412 -8.70 -2.74 -4.06
CA THR A 412 -9.24 -3.93 -4.74
C THR A 412 -10.47 -4.42 -4.00
N THR A 413 -11.57 -4.52 -4.74
CA THR A 413 -12.86 -4.98 -4.23
C THR A 413 -13.45 -5.99 -5.20
N CYS A 414 -13.86 -7.14 -4.68
CA CYS A 414 -14.42 -8.23 -5.46
C CYS A 414 -15.83 -8.55 -4.97
N PHE A 415 -16.77 -8.65 -5.91
CA PHE A 415 -18.14 -9.09 -5.65
C PHE A 415 -18.41 -10.35 -6.45
N LEU A 416 -19.27 -11.21 -5.92
CA LEU A 416 -19.90 -12.27 -6.70
C LEU A 416 -20.72 -11.62 -7.82
N ALA A 417 -20.59 -12.12 -9.05
CA ALA A 417 -21.34 -11.60 -10.19
C ALA A 417 -22.38 -12.60 -10.67
N ASN A 418 -23.57 -12.10 -11.06
CA ASN A 418 -24.66 -12.88 -11.68
C ASN A 418 -24.94 -14.20 -10.95
N ASN A 419 -25.24 -14.14 -9.65
CA ASN A 419 -25.57 -15.30 -8.82
C ASN A 419 -24.52 -16.42 -8.82
N GLY A 420 -23.23 -16.06 -8.87
CA GLY A 420 -22.12 -17.02 -8.73
C GLY A 420 -21.45 -17.43 -10.04
N GLN A 421 -21.85 -16.85 -11.17
CA GLN A 421 -21.28 -17.16 -12.47
C GLN A 421 -19.93 -16.47 -12.73
N GLY A 422 -19.48 -15.58 -11.86
CA GLY A 422 -18.20 -14.92 -11.97
C GLY A 422 -17.88 -13.97 -10.83
N VAL A 423 -16.86 -13.14 -11.04
CA VAL A 423 -16.41 -12.13 -10.07
C VAL A 423 -16.34 -10.78 -10.77
N ALA A 424 -17.02 -9.78 -10.19
CA ALA A 424 -16.86 -8.38 -10.57
C ALA A 424 -15.75 -7.77 -9.70
N LYS A 425 -14.70 -7.26 -10.33
CA LYS A 425 -13.54 -6.69 -9.64
C LYS A 425 -13.36 -5.22 -9.96
N PHE A 426 -13.23 -4.42 -8.91
CA PHE A 426 -12.85 -3.01 -8.96
C PHE A 426 -11.43 -2.85 -8.43
N SER A 427 -10.60 -2.06 -9.10
CA SER A 427 -9.26 -1.76 -8.62
C SER A 427 -8.69 -0.52 -9.30
N TRP A 428 -7.93 0.26 -8.54
CA TRP A 428 -7.02 1.27 -9.04
C TRP A 428 -5.77 0.60 -9.62
N VAL A 429 -5.41 0.99 -10.83
CA VAL A 429 -4.28 0.43 -11.59
C VAL A 429 -3.27 1.53 -11.87
N SER A 430 -1.98 1.16 -11.85
CA SER A 430 -0.92 2.07 -12.27
C SER A 430 -0.81 2.01 -13.79
N ASP A 431 -0.78 3.19 -14.40
CA ASP A 431 -0.44 3.44 -15.80
C ASP A 431 0.98 2.94 -16.18
N LYS A 432 1.89 2.83 -15.22
CA LYS A 432 3.25 2.28 -15.41
C LYS A 432 3.28 0.77 -15.61
N ARG A 433 2.14 0.09 -15.54
CA ARG A 433 2.07 -1.38 -15.64
C ARG A 433 1.17 -1.79 -16.78
N ARG A 434 1.52 -2.92 -17.38
CA ARG A 434 0.65 -3.57 -18.35
C ARG A 434 -0.72 -3.87 -17.71
N PRO A 435 -1.84 -3.46 -18.34
CA PRO A 435 -3.17 -3.71 -17.82
C PRO A 435 -3.43 -5.20 -17.62
N GLU A 436 -4.04 -5.55 -16.49
CA GLU A 436 -4.37 -6.95 -16.18
C GLU A 436 -5.35 -7.55 -17.19
N VAL A 437 -6.25 -6.73 -17.74
CA VAL A 437 -7.20 -7.16 -18.77
C VAL A 437 -6.50 -7.75 -19.99
N GLU A 438 -5.42 -7.12 -20.48
CA GLU A 438 -4.67 -7.63 -21.63
C GLU A 438 -4.02 -8.99 -21.36
N LEU A 439 -3.56 -9.20 -20.12
CA LEU A 439 -2.95 -10.47 -19.71
C LEU A 439 -4.00 -11.58 -19.68
N LEU A 440 -5.20 -11.28 -19.17
CA LEU A 440 -6.30 -12.24 -19.10
C LEU A 440 -6.90 -12.53 -20.48
N GLU A 441 -6.99 -11.52 -21.36
CA GLU A 441 -7.37 -11.70 -22.76
C GLU A 441 -6.37 -12.59 -23.50
N LEU A 442 -5.08 -12.34 -23.34
CA LEU A 442 -4.02 -13.16 -23.93
C LEU A 442 -4.09 -14.61 -23.43
N ALA A 443 -4.28 -14.81 -22.12
CA ALA A 443 -4.45 -16.15 -21.55
C ALA A 443 -5.68 -16.87 -22.13
N GLY A 444 -6.79 -16.13 -22.32
CA GLY A 444 -7.99 -16.64 -22.97
C GLY A 444 -7.74 -17.05 -24.42
N GLN A 445 -7.05 -16.22 -25.21
CA GLN A 445 -6.67 -16.51 -26.61
C GLN A 445 -5.77 -17.75 -26.72
N LYS A 446 -4.91 -17.96 -25.72
CA LYS A 446 -4.01 -19.12 -25.64
C LYS A 446 -4.64 -20.34 -24.98
N ASN A 447 -5.93 -20.29 -24.62
CA ASN A 447 -6.66 -21.38 -23.96
C ASN A 447 -5.96 -21.92 -22.69
N VAL A 448 -5.31 -21.04 -21.94
CA VAL A 448 -4.61 -21.41 -20.70
C VAL A 448 -5.63 -21.91 -19.67
N GLN A 449 -5.39 -23.12 -19.14
CA GLN A 449 -6.27 -23.73 -18.15
C GLN A 449 -6.06 -23.12 -16.76
N GLY A 450 -7.13 -23.06 -15.97
CA GLY A 450 -7.08 -22.56 -14.58
C GLY A 450 -6.99 -21.03 -14.42
N VAL A 451 -6.98 -20.26 -15.52
CA VAL A 451 -6.97 -18.79 -15.50
C VAL A 451 -8.37 -18.24 -15.74
N ALA A 452 -8.74 -17.19 -14.99
CA ALA A 452 -10.01 -16.52 -15.14
C ALA A 452 -10.17 -15.92 -16.55
N ARG A 453 -11.38 -15.99 -17.12
CA ARG A 453 -11.71 -15.39 -18.42
C ARG A 453 -12.39 -14.04 -18.21
N ILE A 454 -11.94 -13.02 -18.95
CA ILE A 454 -12.59 -11.72 -18.96
C ILE A 454 -13.90 -11.80 -19.76
N ILE A 455 -14.99 -11.37 -19.12
CA ILE A 455 -16.32 -11.24 -19.74
C ILE A 455 -16.55 -9.79 -20.22
N GLY A 456 -15.93 -8.83 -19.54
CA GLY A 456 -15.96 -7.43 -19.90
C GLY A 456 -15.07 -6.60 -18.98
N HIS A 457 -14.72 -5.40 -19.43
CA HIS A 457 -13.93 -4.46 -18.66
C HIS A 457 -14.35 -3.03 -19.01
N SER A 458 -14.12 -2.09 -18.08
CA SER A 458 -14.34 -0.67 -18.32
C SER A 458 -13.45 0.16 -17.41
N THR A 459 -12.94 1.27 -17.93
CA THR A 459 -12.25 2.27 -17.13
C THR A 459 -13.28 3.28 -16.64
N ILE A 460 -13.35 3.44 -15.32
CA ILE A 460 -14.34 4.31 -14.67
C ILE A 460 -13.82 5.74 -14.57
N THR A 461 -12.61 5.91 -14.03
CA THR A 461 -11.98 7.22 -13.82
C THR A 461 -10.48 7.03 -13.56
N SER A 462 -9.73 8.13 -13.49
CA SER A 462 -8.33 8.16 -13.08
C SER A 462 -8.09 9.14 -11.93
N ILE A 463 -6.97 8.98 -11.21
CA ILE A 463 -6.55 9.94 -10.18
C ILE A 463 -6.31 11.33 -10.79
N ALA A 464 -5.81 11.40 -12.03
CA ALA A 464 -5.62 12.65 -12.74
C ALA A 464 -6.97 13.36 -12.98
N ASP A 465 -7.99 12.64 -13.44
CA ASP A 465 -9.33 13.21 -13.66
C ASP A 465 -9.94 13.69 -12.34
N MET A 466 -9.86 12.85 -11.28
CA MET A 466 -10.38 13.23 -9.97
C MET A 466 -9.68 14.44 -9.38
N ARG A 467 -8.38 14.60 -9.62
CA ARG A 467 -7.57 15.73 -9.13
C ARG A 467 -7.46 16.89 -10.13
N CYS A 468 -8.17 16.84 -11.26
CA CYS A 468 -8.16 17.91 -12.24
C CYS A 468 -8.60 19.24 -11.61
N GLY A 469 -7.90 20.33 -11.95
CA GLY A 469 -8.09 21.66 -11.37
C GLY A 469 -7.36 21.92 -10.04
N LEU A 470 -6.58 20.95 -9.54
CA LEU A 470 -5.74 21.12 -8.35
C LEU A 470 -4.27 21.21 -8.73
N THR A 471 -3.54 22.13 -8.07
CA THR A 471 -2.09 22.24 -8.24
C THR A 471 -1.39 21.68 -7.01
N PHE A 472 -0.65 20.59 -7.22
CA PHE A 472 0.19 19.96 -6.20
C PHE A 472 1.61 20.47 -6.34
N ASN A 473 2.10 21.15 -5.30
CA ASN A 473 3.51 21.51 -5.24
C ASN A 473 4.36 20.23 -5.16
N ASN A 474 5.54 20.21 -5.81
CA ASN A 474 6.45 19.06 -5.87
C ASN A 474 7.02 18.60 -4.50
N LYS A 475 6.52 19.13 -3.38
CA LYS A 475 6.94 18.79 -2.03
C LYS A 475 5.76 18.16 -1.29
N HIS A 476 5.83 16.84 -1.09
CA HIS A 476 5.00 16.17 -0.10
C HIS A 476 5.28 16.75 1.29
N HIS A 477 4.31 16.63 2.21
CA HIS A 477 4.49 17.12 3.57
C HIS A 477 5.58 16.32 4.29
N SER A 478 6.71 16.97 4.58
CA SER A 478 7.79 16.36 5.35
C SER A 478 7.42 16.30 6.83
N PHE A 479 7.07 15.10 7.31
CA PHE A 479 6.97 14.84 8.73
C PHE A 479 8.38 14.86 9.34
N LYS A 480 8.64 15.74 10.31
CA LYS A 480 9.90 15.68 11.07
C LYS A 480 9.97 14.32 11.78
N SER A 481 10.97 13.51 11.44
CA SER A 481 11.29 12.29 12.17
C SER A 481 11.62 12.65 13.62
N ALA A 482 10.96 12.02 14.59
CA ALA A 482 11.58 11.89 15.91
C ALA A 482 12.83 10.98 15.75
N PRO A 483 13.86 11.10 16.60
CA PRO A 483 14.95 10.15 16.61
C PRO A 483 14.37 8.74 16.73
N PRO A 484 14.88 7.74 16.00
CA PRO A 484 14.41 6.38 16.16
C PRO A 484 14.57 6.00 17.63
N SER A 485 13.46 5.73 18.30
CA SER A 485 13.44 5.11 19.61
C SER A 485 14.18 3.78 19.48
N THR A 486 15.30 3.68 20.19
CA THR A 486 16.20 2.53 20.24
C THR A 486 15.45 1.28 20.69
N VAL A 487 14.88 0.55 19.75
CA VAL A 487 14.57 -0.88 19.93
C VAL A 487 15.11 -1.60 18.70
N SER A 488 16.38 -2.01 18.85
CA SER A 488 17.07 -3.11 18.18
C SER A 488 16.49 -3.57 16.84
N SER A 489 17.06 -3.07 15.74
CA SER A 489 17.31 -3.91 14.57
C SER A 489 18.81 -3.89 14.30
N PHE A 490 19.47 -5.02 14.56
CA PHE A 490 20.85 -5.23 14.15
C PHE A 490 20.87 -5.39 12.63
N HIS A 491 21.31 -4.36 11.93
CA HIS A 491 22.02 -4.50 10.65
C HIS A 491 23.05 -3.38 10.58
N GLN A 492 24.30 -3.71 10.89
CA GLN A 492 25.45 -2.86 10.57
C GLN A 492 25.50 -2.66 9.06
N SER A 493 25.30 -1.42 8.62
CA SER A 493 25.75 -0.95 7.32
C SER A 493 27.13 -0.34 7.53
N GLN A 494 28.16 -0.96 6.94
CA GLN A 494 29.48 -0.33 6.83
C GLN A 494 29.40 0.90 5.89
N PRO A 495 30.16 1.97 6.15
CA PRO A 495 30.19 3.16 5.31
C PRO A 495 30.95 2.88 4.00
N LEU A 496 30.34 3.22 2.87
CA LEU A 496 30.99 3.31 1.57
C LEU A 496 32.03 4.44 1.60
N THR A 497 33.29 4.07 1.42
CA THR A 497 34.42 4.96 1.14
C THR A 497 34.29 5.59 -0.25
N ASP A 498 34.62 6.88 -0.34
CA ASP A 498 34.66 7.69 -1.56
C ASP A 498 35.54 7.07 -2.68
N PRO A 499 35.19 7.24 -3.97
CA PRO A 499 36.08 6.88 -5.06
C PRO A 499 37.10 7.99 -5.33
N CYS A 500 38.38 7.67 -5.15
CA CYS A 500 39.51 8.45 -5.63
C CYS A 500 39.46 8.62 -7.16
N HIS A 501 39.61 9.87 -7.59
CA HIS A 501 39.97 10.26 -8.95
C HIS A 501 41.28 9.55 -9.39
N LEU A 502 41.25 8.92 -10.56
CA LEU A 502 42.46 8.57 -11.32
C LEU A 502 42.34 9.22 -12.70
N ASP A 503 43.16 10.25 -12.90
CA ASP A 503 43.38 10.90 -14.18
C ASP A 503 44.10 9.94 -15.14
N ILE A 504 43.58 9.88 -16.37
CA ILE A 504 44.20 9.18 -17.49
C ILE A 504 45.21 10.13 -18.15
N ARG A 505 46.48 9.70 -18.18
CA ARG A 505 47.36 9.86 -19.34
C ARG A 505 47.98 8.52 -19.69
#